data_AF-A0A1C5SRB4-F1
#
_entry.id   AF-A0A1C5SRB4-F1
#
_cell.length_a   1.000
_cell.length_b   1.000
_cell.length_c   1.000
_cell.angle_alpha   90.00
_cell.angle_beta   90.00
_cell.angle_gamma   90.00
#
_symmetry.space_group_name_H-M   'P 1'
#
loop_
_entity.id
_entity.type
_entity.pdbx_description
1 polymer ?
#
loop_
_entity_poly.entity_id
_entity_poly.type
_entity_poly.pdbx_seq_one_letter_code
_entity_poly.pdbx_strand_id
1 'polypeptide(L)'
;MPEAWYNRFALNYNDNDSDEERVAKEFNKTIIADKKPYFMCYIYPQEMSKYKNYIENNNAQCINLFGMTISELEVLKDKTEDQLKYLDWYYKKMPVSVNDCTMNRICRAVELAFENYNTEVKSSARFDYKVMQYRQNDKYSDYPKLKKMYENYTRDITQYMVLSKKQRFDKEQIDNDKMIMTENYRKLCSEICTDEFVLCDILLDICYKTEKSKKFVWDICGDTIIENLLRLNDWQMSYYVPDETGDIEYGGTKYRKAVRKIGV
;
A
#
# COMPACT_ATOMS: atom_id res chain seq x y z
N MET A 1 27.81 -16.43 -25.67
CA MET A 1 27.13 -17.43 -24.84
C MET A 1 26.27 -18.27 -25.77
N PRO A 2 26.27 -19.61 -25.69
CA PRO A 2 25.44 -20.45 -26.58
C PRO A 2 23.96 -20.06 -26.47
N GLU A 3 23.28 -19.96 -27.61
CA GLU A 3 21.88 -19.52 -27.66
C GLU A 3 20.95 -20.43 -26.85
N ALA A 4 21.25 -21.73 -26.82
CA ALA A 4 20.57 -22.74 -26.03
C ALA A 4 20.61 -22.51 -24.50
N TRP A 5 21.49 -21.63 -23.99
CA TRP A 5 21.62 -21.38 -22.54
C TRP A 5 20.67 -20.30 -22.01
N TYR A 6 20.14 -19.44 -22.89
CA TYR A 6 19.26 -18.33 -22.50
C TYR A 6 18.01 -18.19 -23.37
N ASN A 7 17.96 -18.82 -24.54
CA ASN A 7 16.80 -18.80 -25.43
C ASN A 7 16.09 -20.16 -25.44
N ARG A 8 14.89 -20.22 -24.84
CA ARG A 8 14.07 -21.44 -24.79
C ARG A 8 13.67 -21.94 -26.18
N PHE A 9 13.53 -21.05 -27.16
CA PHE A 9 13.14 -21.42 -28.52
C PHE A 9 14.24 -22.20 -29.26
N ALA A 10 15.50 -22.00 -28.88
CA ALA A 10 16.64 -22.76 -29.42
C ALA A 10 16.65 -24.24 -28.99
N LEU A 11 15.83 -24.61 -28.00
CA LEU A 11 15.70 -25.98 -27.49
C LEU A 11 14.43 -26.69 -28.01
N ASN A 12 13.72 -26.10 -28.98
CA ASN A 12 12.57 -26.77 -29.59
C ASN A 12 12.99 -28.04 -30.34
N TYR A 13 12.06 -29.00 -30.41
CA TYR A 13 12.27 -30.23 -31.16
C TYR A 13 12.25 -29.92 -32.65
N ASN A 14 13.21 -30.48 -33.39
CA ASN A 14 13.21 -30.52 -34.83
C ASN A 14 12.84 -31.93 -35.30
N ASP A 15 12.22 -32.03 -36.48
CA ASP A 15 11.79 -33.31 -37.04
C ASP A 15 12.95 -34.29 -37.30
N ASN A 16 14.18 -33.77 -37.40
CA ASN A 16 15.41 -34.53 -37.63
C ASN A 16 16.21 -34.83 -36.34
N ASP A 17 15.70 -34.48 -35.15
CA ASP A 17 16.41 -34.74 -33.89
C ASP A 17 16.41 -36.24 -33.58
N SER A 18 17.58 -36.77 -33.23
CA SER A 18 17.72 -38.11 -32.65
C SER A 18 17.09 -38.19 -31.26
N ASP A 19 16.78 -39.40 -30.79
CA ASP A 19 16.21 -39.60 -29.45
C ASP A 19 17.16 -39.11 -28.34
N GLU A 20 18.48 -39.23 -28.54
CA GLU A 20 19.50 -38.70 -27.62
C GLU A 20 19.47 -37.17 -27.55
N GLU A 21 19.33 -36.49 -28.70
CA GLU A 21 19.22 -35.03 -28.77
C GLU A 21 17.92 -34.52 -28.13
N ARG A 22 16.83 -35.27 -28.24
CA ARG A 22 15.55 -34.93 -27.59
C ARG A 22 15.68 -34.97 -26.07
N VAL A 23 16.30 -36.02 -25.52
CA VAL A 23 16.55 -36.13 -24.07
C VAL A 23 17.47 -35.00 -23.59
N ALA A 24 18.54 -34.69 -24.34
CA ALA A 24 19.43 -33.59 -24.01
C ALA A 24 18.71 -32.22 -24.07
N LYS A 25 17.87 -31.97 -25.07
CA LYS A 25 17.07 -30.74 -25.18
C LYS A 25 16.05 -30.64 -24.06
N GLU A 26 15.44 -31.74 -23.65
CA GLU A 26 14.48 -31.77 -22.54
C GLU A 26 15.17 -31.46 -21.21
N PHE A 27 16.33 -32.06 -20.95
CA PHE A 27 17.15 -31.71 -19.79
C PHE A 27 17.57 -30.23 -19.82
N ASN A 28 18.06 -29.74 -20.97
CA ASN A 28 18.46 -28.34 -21.12
C ASN A 28 17.30 -27.37 -20.87
N LYS A 29 16.05 -27.72 -21.21
CA LYS A 29 14.87 -26.90 -20.88
C LYS A 29 14.61 -26.78 -19.37
N THR A 30 15.12 -27.70 -18.55
CA THR A 30 14.97 -27.65 -17.09
C THR A 30 16.03 -26.76 -16.42
N ILE A 31 17.21 -26.61 -17.03
CA ILE A 31 18.35 -25.86 -16.49
C ILE A 31 18.60 -24.50 -17.19
N ILE A 32 17.82 -24.17 -18.22
CA ILE A 32 17.96 -22.90 -18.97
C ILE A 32 17.73 -21.67 -18.07
N ALA A 33 18.50 -20.61 -18.31
CA ALA A 33 18.36 -19.33 -17.63
C ALA A 33 17.57 -18.32 -18.49
N ASP A 34 16.37 -18.69 -18.94
CA ASP A 34 15.50 -17.83 -19.77
C ASP A 34 14.69 -16.82 -18.95
N LYS A 35 14.48 -17.10 -17.66
CA LYS A 35 13.69 -16.28 -16.74
C LYS A 35 14.56 -15.60 -15.68
N LYS A 36 14.23 -14.35 -15.38
CA LYS A 36 14.86 -13.61 -14.28
C LYS A 36 14.40 -14.20 -12.93
N PRO A 37 15.26 -14.26 -11.90
CA PRO A 37 14.84 -14.65 -10.55
C PRO A 37 13.77 -13.72 -9.99
N TYR A 38 12.84 -14.26 -9.21
CA TYR A 38 11.77 -13.52 -8.54
C TYR A 38 12.25 -12.27 -7.80
N PHE A 39 13.39 -12.35 -7.10
CA PHE A 39 14.02 -11.19 -6.43
C PHE A 39 14.16 -9.95 -7.34
N MET A 40 14.38 -10.14 -8.64
CA MET A 40 14.50 -9.01 -9.58
C MET A 40 13.23 -8.18 -9.73
N CYS A 41 12.06 -8.68 -9.31
CA CYS A 41 10.83 -7.90 -9.23
C CYS A 41 10.99 -6.68 -8.30
N TYR A 42 11.82 -6.76 -7.26
CA TYR A 42 12.07 -5.63 -6.35
C TYR A 42 13.02 -4.57 -6.93
N ILE A 43 13.82 -4.95 -7.93
CA ILE A 43 14.71 -4.03 -8.64
C ILE A 43 14.00 -3.39 -9.83
N TYR A 44 13.17 -4.16 -10.55
CA TYR A 44 12.53 -3.73 -11.79
C TYR A 44 11.00 -3.69 -11.65
N PRO A 45 10.38 -2.50 -11.53
CA PRO A 45 8.94 -2.36 -11.36
C PRO A 45 8.11 -3.03 -12.46
N GLN A 46 8.60 -2.99 -13.70
CA GLN A 46 7.96 -3.65 -14.84
C GLN A 46 7.85 -5.18 -14.68
N GLU A 47 8.84 -5.84 -14.07
CA GLU A 47 8.82 -7.27 -13.81
C GLU A 47 7.87 -7.60 -12.66
N MET A 48 7.80 -6.76 -11.62
CA MET A 48 6.79 -6.87 -10.57
C MET A 48 5.38 -6.76 -11.13
N SER A 49 5.11 -5.78 -12.00
CA SER A 49 3.80 -5.61 -12.62
C SER A 49 3.41 -6.82 -13.49
N LYS A 50 4.34 -7.33 -14.32
CA LYS A 50 4.10 -8.55 -15.10
C LYS A 50 3.80 -9.75 -14.21
N TYR A 51 4.57 -9.93 -13.14
CA TYR A 51 4.37 -11.00 -12.17
C TYR A 51 2.99 -10.90 -11.50
N LYS A 52 2.64 -9.74 -10.94
CA LYS A 52 1.34 -9.53 -10.27
C LYS A 52 0.16 -9.76 -11.21
N ASN A 53 0.20 -9.18 -12.40
CA ASN A 53 -0.86 -9.39 -13.41
C ASN A 53 -1.00 -10.87 -13.80
N TYR A 54 0.13 -11.59 -13.91
CA TYR A 54 0.11 -13.02 -14.19
C TYR A 54 -0.57 -13.82 -13.06
N ILE A 55 -0.21 -13.55 -11.80
CA ILE A 55 -0.80 -14.21 -10.63
C ILE A 55 -2.30 -13.90 -10.53
N GLU A 56 -2.70 -12.64 -10.68
CA GLU A 56 -4.11 -12.21 -10.60
C GLU A 56 -4.96 -12.85 -11.69
N ASN A 57 -4.48 -12.84 -12.94
CA ASN A 57 -5.21 -13.43 -14.06
C ASN A 57 -5.37 -14.95 -13.92
N ASN A 58 -4.31 -15.67 -13.53
CA ASN A 58 -4.41 -17.12 -13.32
C ASN A 58 -5.27 -17.45 -12.09
N ASN A 59 -5.20 -16.67 -11.01
CA ASN A 59 -6.11 -16.87 -9.87
C ASN A 59 -7.57 -16.70 -10.29
N ALA A 60 -7.90 -15.66 -11.06
CA ALA A 60 -9.26 -15.47 -11.59
C ALA A 60 -9.69 -16.65 -12.49
N GLN A 61 -8.80 -17.15 -13.34
CA GLN A 61 -9.08 -18.32 -14.17
C GLN A 61 -9.26 -19.60 -13.34
N CYS A 62 -8.41 -19.83 -12.33
CA CYS A 62 -8.49 -20.97 -11.43
C CYS A 62 -9.81 -20.97 -10.65
N ILE A 63 -10.25 -19.80 -10.17
CA ILE A 63 -11.55 -19.65 -9.51
C ILE A 63 -12.69 -19.94 -10.50
N ASN A 64 -12.62 -19.44 -11.73
CA ASN A 64 -13.67 -19.69 -12.73
C ASN A 64 -13.76 -21.16 -13.16
N LEU A 65 -12.62 -21.87 -13.23
CA LEU A 65 -12.56 -23.26 -13.69
C LEU A 65 -12.82 -24.26 -12.56
N PHE A 66 -12.28 -24.01 -11.37
CA PHE A 66 -12.24 -24.99 -10.27
C PHE A 66 -12.89 -24.47 -8.97
N GLY A 67 -13.34 -23.22 -8.92
CA GLY A 67 -13.96 -22.63 -7.72
C GLY A 67 -12.99 -22.33 -6.58
N MET A 68 -11.68 -22.36 -6.83
CA MET A 68 -10.63 -22.18 -5.82
C MET A 68 -9.45 -21.36 -6.35
N THR A 69 -8.65 -20.81 -5.45
CA THR A 69 -7.41 -20.08 -5.76
C THR A 69 -6.27 -21.04 -6.09
N ILE A 70 -5.19 -20.52 -6.71
CA ILE A 70 -3.99 -21.32 -7.01
C ILE A 70 -3.34 -21.81 -5.72
N SER A 71 -3.29 -20.98 -4.68
CA SER A 71 -2.73 -21.36 -3.37
C SER A 71 -3.49 -22.53 -2.74
N GLU A 72 -4.81 -22.54 -2.84
CA GLU A 72 -5.64 -23.66 -2.38
C GLU A 72 -5.43 -24.91 -3.24
N LEU A 73 -5.32 -24.73 -4.55
CA LEU A 73 -5.07 -25.80 -5.50
C LEU A 73 -3.72 -26.49 -5.24
N GLU A 74 -2.67 -25.75 -4.89
CA GLU A 74 -1.35 -26.28 -4.57
C GLU A 74 -1.37 -27.23 -3.37
N VAL A 75 -2.12 -26.85 -2.32
CA VAL A 75 -2.22 -27.60 -1.05
C VAL A 75 -3.16 -28.81 -1.14
N LEU A 76 -4.06 -28.84 -2.13
CA LEU A 76 -5.03 -29.92 -2.32
C LEU A 76 -4.33 -31.29 -2.48
N LYS A 77 -4.71 -32.28 -1.68
CA LYS A 77 -4.07 -33.62 -1.71
C LYS A 77 -4.45 -34.42 -2.96
N ASP A 78 -5.75 -34.45 -3.27
CA ASP A 78 -6.30 -35.20 -4.40
C ASP A 78 -6.58 -34.24 -5.56
N LYS A 79 -5.64 -34.18 -6.51
CA LYS A 79 -5.73 -33.34 -7.70
C LYS A 79 -6.24 -34.15 -8.89
N THR A 80 -7.18 -33.60 -9.66
CA THR A 80 -7.57 -34.19 -10.94
C THR A 80 -6.46 -34.02 -11.99
N GLU A 81 -6.50 -34.81 -13.07
CA GLU A 81 -5.51 -34.66 -14.16
C GLU A 81 -5.49 -33.24 -14.75
N ASP A 82 -6.65 -32.61 -14.88
CA ASP A 82 -6.77 -31.27 -15.43
C ASP A 82 -6.18 -30.21 -14.49
N GLN A 83 -6.34 -30.40 -13.18
CA GLN A 83 -5.71 -29.56 -12.16
C GLN A 83 -4.18 -29.69 -12.17
N LEU A 84 -3.65 -30.91 -12.33
CA LEU A 84 -2.21 -31.15 -12.47
C LEU A 84 -1.65 -30.50 -13.74
N LYS A 85 -2.33 -30.67 -14.88
CA LYS A 85 -1.95 -30.02 -16.14
C LYS A 85 -1.98 -28.50 -16.00
N TYR A 86 -2.99 -27.95 -15.33
CA TYR A 86 -3.09 -26.51 -15.11
C TYR A 86 -1.92 -25.98 -14.27
N LEU A 87 -1.58 -26.64 -13.16
CA LEU A 87 -0.43 -26.27 -12.32
C LEU A 87 0.89 -26.34 -13.08
N ASP A 88 1.11 -27.40 -13.87
CA ASP A 88 2.31 -27.54 -14.70
C ASP A 88 2.45 -26.39 -15.70
N TRP A 89 1.36 -26.04 -16.39
CA TRP A 89 1.34 -24.89 -17.31
C TRP A 89 1.55 -23.55 -16.59
N TYR A 90 1.00 -23.39 -15.39
CA TYR A 90 1.17 -22.22 -14.55
C TYR A 90 2.66 -21.99 -14.21
N TYR A 91 3.36 -23.01 -13.69
CA TYR A 91 4.78 -22.89 -13.39
C TYR A 91 5.65 -22.70 -14.65
N LYS A 92 5.30 -23.40 -15.75
CA LYS A 92 6.00 -23.25 -17.04
C LYS A 92 5.85 -21.86 -17.65
N LYS A 93 4.69 -21.21 -17.51
CA LYS A 93 4.40 -19.89 -18.08
C LYS A 93 4.68 -18.72 -17.13
N MET A 94 5.12 -19.00 -15.91
CA MET A 94 5.49 -17.95 -14.95
C MET A 94 6.53 -16.99 -15.54
N PRO A 95 6.34 -15.66 -15.43
CA PRO A 95 7.22 -14.67 -16.06
C PRO A 95 8.61 -14.58 -15.40
N VAL A 96 8.72 -15.05 -14.16
CA VAL A 96 9.96 -15.06 -13.36
C VAL A 96 10.24 -16.46 -12.83
N SER A 97 11.50 -16.73 -12.49
CA SER A 97 11.92 -17.96 -11.85
C SER A 97 11.72 -17.86 -10.34
N VAL A 98 10.84 -18.72 -9.81
CA VAL A 98 10.56 -18.91 -8.38
C VAL A 98 11.38 -20.06 -7.77
N ASN A 99 12.45 -20.49 -8.44
CA ASN A 99 13.33 -21.52 -7.90
C ASN A 99 14.05 -21.04 -6.62
N ASP A 100 14.55 -21.97 -5.81
CA ASP A 100 15.25 -21.71 -4.55
C ASP A 100 16.70 -21.25 -4.72
N CYS A 101 16.94 -20.32 -5.65
CA CYS A 101 18.23 -19.66 -5.72
C CYS A 101 18.48 -18.83 -4.45
N THR A 102 19.76 -18.59 -4.12
CA THR A 102 20.16 -17.87 -2.89
C THR A 102 19.44 -16.54 -2.74
N MET A 103 19.29 -15.78 -3.83
CA MET A 103 18.61 -14.49 -3.82
C MET A 103 17.11 -14.61 -3.50
N ASN A 104 16.42 -15.58 -4.10
CA ASN A 104 14.99 -15.80 -3.83
C ASN A 104 14.77 -16.30 -2.40
N ARG A 105 15.67 -17.13 -1.87
CA ARG A 105 15.60 -17.60 -0.47
C ARG A 105 15.75 -16.45 0.52
N ILE A 106 16.71 -15.56 0.29
CA ILE A 106 16.89 -14.35 1.11
C ILE A 106 15.65 -13.45 0.98
N CYS A 107 15.13 -13.26 -0.24
CA CYS A 107 13.93 -12.47 -0.50
C CYS A 107 12.75 -12.97 0.36
N ARG A 108 12.45 -14.27 0.30
CA ARG A 108 11.37 -14.88 1.11
C ARG A 108 11.61 -14.79 2.61
N ALA A 109 12.87 -14.94 3.05
CA ALA A 109 13.21 -14.80 4.46
C ALA A 109 12.94 -13.37 4.97
N VAL A 110 13.24 -12.36 4.15
CA VAL A 110 12.92 -10.96 4.46
C VAL A 110 11.40 -10.75 4.44
N GLU A 111 10.70 -11.22 3.40
CA GLU A 111 9.23 -11.12 3.33
C GLU A 111 8.54 -11.72 4.56
N LEU A 112 8.99 -12.90 5.00
CA LEU A 112 8.46 -13.58 6.18
C LEU A 112 8.79 -12.82 7.48
N ALA A 113 9.98 -12.24 7.60
CA ALA A 113 10.35 -11.43 8.77
C ALA A 113 9.54 -10.13 8.88
N PHE A 114 9.09 -9.58 7.74
CA PHE A 114 8.23 -8.40 7.68
C PHE A 114 6.75 -8.72 7.50
N GLU A 115 6.39 -10.01 7.47
CA GLU A 115 5.01 -10.44 7.35
C GLU A 115 4.23 -9.91 8.56
N ASN A 116 3.10 -9.25 8.31
CA ASN A 116 2.27 -8.59 9.33
C ASN A 116 2.92 -7.43 10.11
N TYR A 117 4.18 -7.05 9.87
CA TYR A 117 4.82 -5.92 10.58
C TYR A 117 3.95 -4.66 10.56
N ASN A 118 3.40 -4.30 9.40
CA ASN A 118 2.52 -3.13 9.29
C ASN A 118 1.22 -3.29 10.07
N THR A 119 0.69 -4.50 10.18
CA THR A 119 -0.56 -4.80 10.90
C THR A 119 -0.31 -4.76 12.41
N GLU A 120 0.80 -5.34 12.86
CA GLU A 120 1.23 -5.38 14.26
C GLU A 120 1.65 -4.00 14.78
N VAL A 121 2.38 -3.21 13.98
CA VAL A 121 2.71 -1.83 14.32
C VAL A 121 1.44 -0.97 14.39
N LYS A 122 0.50 -1.15 13.45
CA LYS A 122 -0.78 -0.42 13.48
C LYS A 122 -1.66 -0.83 14.67
N SER A 123 -1.68 -2.10 15.05
CA SER A 123 -2.48 -2.58 16.18
C SER A 123 -1.86 -2.22 17.54
N SER A 124 -0.53 -2.16 17.62
CA SER A 124 0.19 -1.73 18.82
C SER A 124 0.21 -0.21 19.01
N ALA A 125 0.10 0.57 17.93
CA ALA A 125 -0.01 2.02 17.98
C ALA A 125 -1.40 2.47 18.48
N ARG A 126 -1.62 2.41 19.80
CA ARG A 126 -2.81 2.97 20.45
C ARG A 126 -2.69 4.49 20.55
N PHE A 127 -2.95 5.18 19.45
CA PHE A 127 -3.03 6.65 19.45
C PHE A 127 -4.41 7.11 19.94
N ASP A 128 -4.44 7.88 21.02
CA ASP A 128 -5.66 8.53 21.51
C ASP A 128 -5.84 9.89 20.82
N TYR A 129 -6.77 9.97 19.87
CA TYR A 129 -7.04 11.19 19.11
C TYR A 129 -7.68 12.30 19.97
N LYS A 130 -8.19 11.98 21.16
CA LYS A 130 -8.82 12.97 22.06
C LYS A 130 -7.86 14.04 22.54
N VAL A 131 -6.54 13.82 22.43
CA VAL A 131 -5.52 14.85 22.72
C VAL A 131 -5.62 16.06 21.77
N MET A 132 -6.25 15.89 20.61
CA MET A 132 -6.48 16.96 19.63
C MET A 132 -7.82 17.68 19.81
N GLN A 133 -8.69 17.19 20.72
CA GLN A 133 -10.00 17.78 20.98
C GLN A 133 -9.92 18.93 21.99
N TYR A 134 -10.80 19.90 21.84
CA TYR A 134 -10.97 21.00 22.80
C TYR A 134 -11.88 20.58 23.96
N ARG A 135 -13.04 19.98 23.69
CA ARG A 135 -13.95 19.43 24.71
C ARG A 135 -14.10 17.93 24.55
N GLN A 136 -13.65 17.18 25.55
CA GLN A 136 -13.73 15.73 25.52
C GLN A 136 -15.13 15.25 25.94
N ASN A 137 -15.72 14.36 25.13
CA ASN A 137 -16.95 13.61 25.40
C ASN A 137 -18.27 14.39 25.38
N ASP A 138 -18.31 15.58 24.78
CA ASP A 138 -19.56 16.31 24.58
C ASP A 138 -20.41 15.68 23.46
N LYS A 139 -21.74 15.71 23.63
CA LYS A 139 -22.68 15.36 22.56
C LYS A 139 -23.06 16.61 21.79
N TYR A 140 -22.82 16.60 20.49
CA TYR A 140 -23.11 17.74 19.63
C TYR A 140 -24.35 17.51 18.77
N SER A 141 -25.24 18.50 18.73
CA SER A 141 -26.47 18.49 17.92
C SER A 141 -26.20 18.38 16.42
N ASP A 142 -25.09 18.94 15.95
CA ASP A 142 -24.76 19.02 14.52
C ASP A 142 -23.98 17.81 13.99
N TYR A 143 -23.65 16.85 14.87
CA TYR A 143 -22.95 15.62 14.50
C TYR A 143 -23.59 14.88 13.31
N PRO A 144 -24.93 14.63 13.27
CA PRO A 144 -25.53 13.92 12.14
C PRO A 144 -25.43 14.70 10.82
N LYS A 145 -25.52 16.03 10.87
CA LYS A 145 -25.42 16.89 9.69
C LYS A 145 -24.00 16.88 9.13
N LEU A 146 -22.99 17.03 10.00
CA LEU A 146 -21.58 17.00 9.62
C LEU A 146 -21.14 15.61 9.15
N LYS A 147 -21.69 14.53 9.73
CA LYS A 147 -21.45 13.18 9.23
C LYS A 147 -21.96 13.00 7.80
N LYS A 148 -23.18 13.45 7.51
CA LYS A 148 -23.74 13.40 6.14
C LYS A 148 -22.90 14.23 5.16
N MET A 149 -22.41 15.38 5.62
CA MET A 149 -21.53 16.25 4.84
C MET A 149 -20.19 15.57 4.52
N TYR A 150 -19.57 14.91 5.50
CA TYR A 150 -18.37 14.08 5.29
C TYR A 150 -18.61 12.95 4.27
N GLU A 151 -19.74 12.24 4.39
CA GLU A 151 -20.10 11.19 3.44
C GLU A 151 -20.23 11.75 2.00
N ASN A 152 -20.85 12.90 1.83
CA ASN A 152 -20.93 13.60 0.54
C ASN A 152 -19.54 13.98 0.00
N TYR A 153 -18.67 14.55 0.83
CA TYR A 153 -17.29 14.86 0.45
C TYR A 153 -16.56 13.63 -0.07
N THR A 154 -16.62 12.52 0.68
CA THR A 154 -15.94 11.28 0.27
C THR A 154 -16.48 10.73 -1.04
N ARG A 155 -17.79 10.83 -1.28
CA ARG A 155 -18.43 10.44 -2.53
C ARG A 155 -17.97 11.32 -3.69
N ASP A 156 -17.99 12.64 -3.52
CA ASP A 156 -17.62 13.59 -4.56
C ASP A 156 -16.14 13.46 -4.95
N ILE A 157 -15.23 13.34 -3.98
CA ILE A 157 -13.80 13.10 -4.24
C ILE A 157 -13.60 11.78 -4.98
N THR A 158 -14.30 10.72 -4.59
CA THR A 158 -14.18 9.42 -5.27
C THR A 158 -14.66 9.49 -6.72
N GLN A 159 -15.80 10.15 -6.96
CA GLN A 159 -16.34 10.36 -8.31
C GLN A 159 -15.40 11.21 -9.15
N TYR A 160 -14.87 12.30 -8.60
CA TYR A 160 -13.89 13.15 -9.27
C TYR A 160 -12.62 12.37 -9.65
N MET A 161 -12.08 11.53 -8.76
CA MET A 161 -10.90 10.71 -9.04
C MET A 161 -11.12 9.68 -10.15
N VAL A 162 -12.35 9.18 -10.33
CA VAL A 162 -12.70 8.31 -11.46
C VAL A 162 -12.76 9.12 -12.76
N LEU A 163 -13.36 10.30 -12.72
CA LEU A 163 -13.46 11.20 -13.88
C LEU A 163 -12.09 11.68 -14.35
N SER A 164 -11.21 12.10 -13.43
CA SER A 164 -9.88 12.58 -13.76
C SER A 164 -9.03 11.51 -14.43
N LYS A 165 -9.14 10.24 -14.00
CA LYS A 165 -8.51 9.10 -14.68
C LYS A 165 -9.05 8.85 -16.07
N LYS A 166 -10.38 8.97 -16.27
CA LYS A 166 -11.00 8.81 -17.59
C LYS A 166 -10.59 9.92 -18.56
N GLN A 167 -10.52 11.15 -18.08
CA GLN A 167 -10.17 12.33 -18.88
C GLN A 167 -8.66 12.57 -18.95
N ARG A 168 -7.86 11.79 -18.24
CA ARG A 168 -6.38 11.88 -18.17
C ARG A 168 -5.89 13.28 -17.78
N PHE A 169 -6.51 13.85 -16.75
CA PHE A 169 -6.02 15.10 -16.17
C PHE A 169 -4.60 14.92 -15.66
N ASP A 170 -3.79 15.96 -15.80
CA ASP A 170 -2.48 16.00 -15.20
C ASP A 170 -2.57 16.17 -13.68
N LYS A 171 -1.43 16.02 -13.01
CA LYS A 171 -1.36 16.05 -11.55
C LYS A 171 -1.71 17.43 -10.98
N GLU A 172 -1.27 18.50 -11.64
CA GLU A 172 -1.45 19.87 -11.17
C GLU A 172 -2.93 20.28 -11.20
N GLN A 173 -3.63 19.94 -12.27
CA GLN A 173 -5.08 20.13 -12.40
C GLN A 173 -5.83 19.39 -11.29
N ILE A 174 -5.47 18.13 -11.04
CA ILE A 174 -6.09 17.30 -10.00
C ILE A 174 -5.90 17.91 -8.61
N ASP A 175 -4.71 18.44 -8.32
CA ASP A 175 -4.39 19.02 -7.03
C ASP A 175 -5.12 20.36 -6.83
N ASN A 176 -5.20 21.20 -7.86
CA ASN A 176 -5.96 22.46 -7.85
C ASN A 176 -7.46 22.25 -7.64
N ASP A 177 -8.08 21.32 -8.39
CA ASP A 177 -9.51 21.03 -8.26
C ASP A 177 -9.85 20.49 -6.86
N LYS A 178 -8.99 19.63 -6.30
CA LYS A 178 -9.14 19.13 -4.92
C LYS A 178 -9.05 20.24 -3.90
N MET A 179 -8.13 21.20 -4.09
CA MET A 179 -8.01 22.35 -3.20
C MET A 179 -9.32 23.17 -3.19
N ILE A 180 -9.87 23.46 -4.37
CA ILE A 180 -11.13 24.20 -4.52
C ILE A 180 -12.30 23.44 -3.88
N MET A 181 -12.41 22.13 -4.14
CA MET A 181 -13.43 21.29 -3.51
C MET A 181 -13.31 21.33 -1.99
N THR A 182 -12.12 21.16 -1.46
CA THR A 182 -11.87 21.14 -0.01
C THR A 182 -12.23 22.47 0.63
N GLU A 183 -11.92 23.60 -0.01
CA GLU A 183 -12.29 24.93 0.46
C GLU A 183 -13.82 25.16 0.47
N ASN A 184 -14.52 24.67 -0.56
CA ASN A 184 -15.98 24.73 -0.59
C ASN A 184 -16.60 23.93 0.56
N TYR A 185 -16.06 22.74 0.83
CA TYR A 185 -16.50 21.91 1.94
C TYR A 185 -16.14 22.53 3.31
N ARG A 186 -14.99 23.20 3.44
CA ARG A 186 -14.65 23.97 4.64
C ARG A 186 -15.73 25.02 4.95
N LYS A 187 -16.15 25.80 3.96
CA LYS A 187 -17.23 26.81 4.12
C LYS A 187 -18.56 26.18 4.54
N LEU A 188 -18.96 25.09 3.89
CA LEU A 188 -20.18 24.37 4.25
C LEU A 188 -20.14 23.81 5.68
N CYS A 189 -18.98 23.34 6.16
CA CYS A 189 -18.81 22.93 7.56
C CYS A 189 -19.07 24.11 8.51
N SER A 190 -18.46 25.27 8.24
CA SER A 190 -18.58 26.48 9.06
C SER A 190 -20.01 27.05 9.08
N GLU A 191 -20.78 26.85 8.00
CA GLU A 191 -22.21 27.21 7.96
C GLU A 191 -23.06 26.29 8.85
N ILE A 192 -22.70 25.01 8.95
CA ILE A 192 -23.41 24.04 9.81
C ILE A 192 -23.05 24.24 11.28
N CYS A 193 -21.78 24.49 11.57
CA CYS A 193 -21.27 24.68 12.92
C CYS A 193 -20.34 25.91 12.96
N THR A 194 -20.82 26.98 13.59
CA THR A 194 -20.12 28.27 13.65
C THR A 194 -18.97 28.29 14.64
N ASP A 195 -18.97 27.40 15.64
CA ASP A 195 -17.88 27.24 16.60
C ASP A 195 -16.82 26.29 16.03
N GLU A 196 -15.65 26.83 15.74
CA GLU A 196 -14.54 26.11 15.11
C GLU A 196 -14.00 24.97 15.98
N PHE A 197 -13.99 25.13 17.31
CA PHE A 197 -13.51 24.10 18.24
C PHE A 197 -14.50 22.94 18.29
N VAL A 198 -15.79 23.24 18.35
CA VAL A 198 -16.86 22.21 18.31
C VAL A 198 -16.86 21.49 16.97
N LEU A 199 -16.70 22.21 15.87
CA LEU A 199 -16.58 21.62 14.54
C LEU A 199 -15.40 20.65 14.47
N CYS A 200 -14.23 21.07 14.96
CA CYS A 200 -13.03 20.22 15.02
C CYS A 200 -13.27 18.94 15.83
N ASP A 201 -13.85 19.04 17.01
CA ASP A 201 -14.14 17.89 17.88
C ASP A 201 -15.05 16.86 17.19
N ILE A 202 -16.11 17.34 16.52
CA ILE A 202 -17.05 16.50 15.76
C ILE A 202 -16.35 15.81 14.59
N LEU A 203 -15.55 16.55 13.80
CA LEU A 203 -14.86 15.99 12.64
C LEU A 203 -13.78 14.98 13.04
N LEU A 204 -13.08 15.22 14.15
CA LEU A 204 -12.14 14.26 14.75
C LEU A 204 -12.87 12.97 15.11
N ASP A 205 -14.01 13.07 15.79
CA ASP A 205 -14.84 11.93 16.15
C ASP A 205 -15.31 11.13 14.92
N ILE A 206 -15.70 11.80 13.83
CA ILE A 206 -16.13 11.14 12.59
C ILE A 206 -14.94 10.44 11.91
N CYS A 207 -13.80 11.12 11.76
CA CYS A 207 -12.67 10.61 11.00
C CYS A 207 -11.86 9.53 11.74
N TYR A 208 -11.65 9.67 13.06
CA TYR A 208 -10.82 8.73 13.83
C TYR A 208 -11.57 7.50 14.35
N LYS A 209 -12.91 7.52 14.40
CA LYS A 209 -13.73 6.32 14.66
C LYS A 209 -13.89 5.42 13.42
N THR A 210 -13.35 5.82 12.27
CA THR A 210 -13.40 5.03 11.03
C THR A 210 -11.99 4.70 10.54
N GLU A 211 -11.84 3.59 9.81
CA GLU A 211 -10.56 3.23 9.19
C GLU A 211 -10.19 4.09 7.98
N LYS A 212 -11.10 4.99 7.55
CA LYS A 212 -10.94 5.87 6.39
C LYS A 212 -9.82 6.89 6.59
N SER A 213 -9.52 7.64 5.52
CA SER A 213 -8.53 8.71 5.56
C SER A 213 -8.91 9.80 6.56
N LYS A 214 -7.91 10.25 7.33
CA LYS A 214 -8.01 11.36 8.30
C LYS A 214 -7.68 12.70 7.65
N LYS A 215 -7.34 12.70 6.35
CA LYS A 215 -6.96 13.90 5.60
C LYS A 215 -8.05 14.98 5.64
N PHE A 216 -9.32 14.60 5.60
CA PHE A 216 -10.44 15.55 5.62
C PHE A 216 -10.43 16.47 6.85
N VAL A 217 -10.28 15.91 8.06
CA VAL A 217 -10.27 16.71 9.29
C VAL A 217 -9.03 17.59 9.39
N TRP A 218 -7.87 17.12 8.91
CA TRP A 218 -6.65 17.93 8.86
C TRP A 218 -6.72 19.05 7.82
N ASP A 219 -7.35 18.80 6.68
CA ASP A 219 -7.50 19.78 5.61
C ASP A 219 -8.53 20.89 5.98
N ILE A 220 -9.48 20.62 6.89
CA ILE A 220 -10.49 21.60 7.33
C ILE A 220 -10.11 22.27 8.66
N CYS A 221 -9.71 21.48 9.66
CA CYS A 221 -9.47 21.95 11.04
C CYS A 221 -7.99 21.87 11.43
N GLY A 222 -7.06 21.81 10.47
CA GLY A 222 -5.63 21.65 10.75
C GLY A 222 -5.10 22.71 11.72
N ASP A 223 -5.42 23.97 11.49
CA ASP A 223 -5.00 25.07 12.35
C ASP A 223 -5.59 24.94 13.77
N THR A 224 -6.87 24.61 13.88
CA THR A 224 -7.57 24.37 15.17
C THR A 224 -6.95 23.21 15.94
N ILE A 225 -6.58 22.11 15.25
CA ILE A 225 -5.93 20.96 15.86
C ILE A 225 -4.57 21.35 16.44
N ILE A 226 -3.76 22.09 15.67
CA ILE A 226 -2.46 22.58 16.12
C ILE A 226 -2.62 23.52 17.31
N GLU A 227 -3.60 24.42 17.28
CA GLU A 227 -3.90 25.31 18.41
C GLU A 227 -4.28 24.52 19.68
N ASN A 228 -5.13 23.50 19.56
CA ASN A 228 -5.51 22.64 20.68
C ASN A 228 -4.29 21.92 21.29
N LEU A 229 -3.42 21.37 20.44
CA LEU A 229 -2.19 20.70 20.87
C LEU A 229 -1.20 21.65 21.54
N LEU A 230 -1.11 22.90 21.07
CA LEU A 230 -0.28 23.93 21.69
C LEU A 230 -0.85 24.34 23.04
N ARG A 231 -2.17 24.57 23.15
CA ARG A 231 -2.84 24.89 24.41
C ARG A 231 -2.64 23.79 25.45
N LEU A 232 -2.70 22.52 25.06
CA LEU A 232 -2.47 21.37 25.94
C LEU A 232 -1.03 21.30 26.47
N ASN A 233 -0.06 21.85 25.73
CA ASN A 233 1.36 21.84 26.06
C ASN A 233 1.90 23.23 26.46
N ASP A 234 1.06 24.11 27.03
CA ASP A 234 1.45 25.46 27.48
C ASP A 234 2.17 26.31 26.41
N TRP A 235 1.78 26.12 25.14
CA TRP A 235 2.37 26.76 23.97
C TRP A 235 3.86 26.45 23.78
N GLN A 236 4.31 25.28 24.23
CA GLN A 236 5.69 24.82 24.08
C GLN A 236 5.80 23.80 22.94
N MET A 237 6.77 24.03 22.06
CA MET A 237 7.15 23.09 21.01
C MET A 237 8.51 22.48 21.35
N SER A 238 8.56 21.15 21.44
CA SER A 238 9.80 20.40 21.57
C SER A 238 10.33 20.01 20.19
N TYR A 239 11.62 20.21 19.95
CA TYR A 239 12.30 19.78 18.73
C TYR A 239 13.70 19.28 19.05
N TYR A 240 14.27 18.47 18.16
CA TYR A 240 15.59 17.86 18.36
C TYR A 240 16.64 18.59 17.54
N VAL A 241 17.76 18.92 18.17
CA VAL A 241 18.90 19.62 17.56
C VAL A 241 20.13 18.71 17.63
N PRO A 242 20.94 18.62 16.56
CA PRO A 242 22.20 17.88 16.59
C PRO A 242 23.09 18.33 17.75
N ASP A 243 23.56 17.39 18.55
CA ASP A 243 24.38 17.63 19.73
C ASP A 243 25.22 16.38 20.02
N GLU A 244 26.55 16.49 20.01
CA GLU A 244 27.47 15.37 20.26
C GLU A 244 27.28 14.74 21.65
N THR A 245 26.69 15.50 22.58
CA THR A 245 26.37 15.07 23.95
C THR A 245 24.89 14.71 24.14
N GLY A 246 24.10 14.72 23.07
CA GLY A 246 22.67 14.46 23.11
C GLY A 246 22.31 13.03 23.54
N ASP A 247 21.19 12.90 24.26
CA ASP A 247 20.72 11.63 24.82
C ASP A 247 20.07 10.70 23.79
N ILE A 248 19.73 11.22 22.61
CA ILE A 248 19.00 10.48 21.57
C ILE A 248 19.90 10.26 20.38
N GLU A 249 20.10 9.00 20.01
CA GLU A 249 20.85 8.61 18.82
C GLU A 249 19.88 8.25 17.68
N TYR A 250 20.06 8.88 16.52
CA TYR A 250 19.29 8.59 15.32
C TYR A 250 20.17 8.75 14.08
N GLY A 251 20.23 7.72 13.23
CA GLY A 251 21.04 7.75 12.01
C GLY A 251 22.55 7.94 12.23
N GLY A 252 23.07 7.54 13.40
CA GLY A 252 24.48 7.71 13.77
C GLY A 252 24.87 9.10 14.28
N THR A 253 23.92 10.03 14.38
CA THR A 253 24.11 11.34 15.03
C THR A 253 23.32 11.43 16.32
N LYS A 254 23.86 12.17 17.28
CA LYS A 254 23.20 12.43 18.56
C LYS A 254 22.44 13.74 18.53
N TYR A 255 21.34 13.78 19.28
CA TYR A 255 20.42 14.90 19.33
C TYR A 255 20.03 15.21 20.77
N ARG A 256 19.92 16.50 21.07
CA ARG A 256 19.37 17.00 22.33
C ARG A 256 17.97 17.57 22.11
N LYS A 257 17.09 17.33 23.08
CA LYS A 257 15.75 17.93 23.11
C LYS A 257 15.87 19.41 23.46
N ALA A 258 15.43 20.28 22.55
CA ALA A 258 15.23 21.71 22.78
C ALA A 258 13.74 22.02 22.89
N VAL A 259 13.40 23.04 23.66
CA VAL A 259 12.02 23.51 23.83
C VAL A 259 11.96 24.99 23.48
N ARG A 260 10.97 25.39 22.70
CA ARG A 260 10.70 26.78 22.34
C ARG A 260 9.25 27.12 22.62
N LYS A 261 9.01 28.29 23.20
CA LYS A 261 7.67 28.84 23.36
C LYS A 261 7.21 29.49 22.05
N ILE A 262 5.99 29.18 21.63
CA ILE A 262 5.36 29.73 20.43
C ILE A 262 4.35 30.81 20.87
N GLY A 263 4.31 31.95 20.18
CA GLY A 263 3.38 33.04 20.50
C GLY A 263 3.89 34.09 21.49
N VAL A 264 5.22 34.32 21.53
CA VAL A 264 5.84 35.51 22.16
C VAL A 264 6.50 36.35 21.08
#